data_AF-A0A1I7TWQ6-F1
#
_entry.id   AF-A0A1I7TWQ6-F1
#
_cell.length_a   1.000
_cell.length_b   1.000
_cell.length_c   1.000
_cell.angle_alpha   90.00
_cell.angle_beta   90.00
_cell.angle_gamma   90.00
#
_symmetry.space_group_name_H-M   'P 1'
#
loop_
_entity.id
_entity.type
_entity.pdbx_description
1 polymer ?
#
loop_
_entity_poly.entity_id
_entity_poly.type
_entity_poly.pdbx_seq_one_letter_code
_entity_poly.pdbx_strand_id
1 'polypeptide(L)'
;MDSSSTSADTSIPSASDDRSSPSQCGICGIVKREPYKCPRCSLLYCTIKCYRSPKHAECSEKFYQEQVKQELSGKKADISHKGDDYKDKMQKFLDGDWTGIEEPEPLDSDDEDEEEMNKWQREEDEAIKKTIEATIDDYELDDGEIERRMMSVGLSDDMDELLNTLTPEEREAFKRLAAEMQHEELGFDQSCFK
;
A
#
# COMPACT_ATOMS: atom_id res chain seq x y z
N MET A 1 30.95 61.80 28.37
CA MET A 1 31.57 60.67 27.66
C MET A 1 30.97 59.42 28.29
N ASP A 2 30.03 58.84 27.57
CA ASP A 2 29.18 57.73 27.98
C ASP A 2 29.94 56.43 27.84
N SER A 3 30.05 55.62 28.89
CA SER A 3 30.69 54.30 28.85
C SER A 3 30.15 53.47 30.00
N SER A 4 29.06 52.74 29.73
CA SER A 4 28.62 51.62 30.57
C SER A 4 28.06 50.54 29.66
N SER A 5 28.96 49.68 29.20
CA SER A 5 28.67 48.45 28.49
C SER A 5 27.90 47.51 29.42
N THR A 6 26.63 47.26 29.12
CA THR A 6 25.80 46.25 29.79
C THR A 6 25.83 44.98 28.96
N SER A 7 26.45 43.95 29.50
CA SER A 7 26.50 42.61 28.91
C SER A 7 25.13 41.96 29.03
N ALA A 8 24.46 41.73 27.90
CA ALA A 8 23.25 40.92 27.82
C ALA A 8 23.63 39.44 27.98
N ASP A 9 23.28 38.87 29.11
CA ASP A 9 23.29 37.42 29.37
C ASP A 9 22.14 36.79 28.57
N THR A 10 22.44 36.37 27.34
CA THR A 10 21.54 35.53 26.56
C THR A 10 21.62 34.11 27.13
N SER A 11 20.85 33.87 28.18
CA SER A 11 20.49 32.55 28.64
C SER A 11 19.71 31.83 27.54
N ILE A 12 20.43 31.11 26.68
CA ILE A 12 19.88 30.18 25.70
C ILE A 12 19.21 29.04 26.48
N PRO A 13 17.90 28.79 26.33
CA PRO A 13 17.28 27.63 26.95
C PRO A 13 17.86 26.39 26.27
N SER A 14 18.62 25.62 27.03
CA SER A 14 19.14 24.32 26.63
C SER A 14 17.97 23.46 26.18
N ALA A 15 17.95 23.16 24.88
CA ALA A 15 17.10 22.12 24.33
C ALA A 15 17.39 20.84 25.12
N SER A 16 16.43 20.43 25.92
CA SER A 16 16.41 19.10 26.53
C SER A 16 16.29 18.10 25.39
N ASP A 17 17.42 17.63 24.88
CA ASP A 17 17.54 16.38 24.13
C ASP A 17 17.00 15.26 25.03
N ASP A 18 15.72 14.97 24.86
CA ASP A 18 15.11 13.72 25.32
C ASP A 18 15.85 12.61 24.57
N ARG A 19 16.87 12.04 25.21
CA ARG A 19 17.66 10.92 24.68
C ARG A 19 16.79 9.66 24.67
N SER A 20 15.80 9.63 23.79
CA SER A 20 15.09 8.40 23.44
C SER A 20 16.10 7.45 22.80
N SER A 21 16.53 6.46 23.60
CA SER A 21 17.44 5.43 23.14
C SER A 21 16.79 4.69 21.96
N PRO A 22 17.52 4.54 20.85
CA PRO A 22 16.95 3.97 19.64
C PRO A 22 16.47 2.54 19.94
N SER A 23 15.18 2.31 19.75
CA SER A 23 14.49 1.09 20.14
C SER A 23 14.12 0.28 18.91
N GLN A 24 14.24 -1.05 19.01
CA GLN A 24 14.05 -1.95 17.88
C GLN A 24 12.57 -2.25 17.65
N CYS A 25 12.14 -2.27 16.39
CA CYS A 25 10.82 -2.75 16.00
C CYS A 25 10.71 -4.26 16.27
N GLY A 26 9.70 -4.67 17.04
CA GLY A 26 9.45 -6.10 17.38
C GLY A 26 8.97 -6.96 16.19
N ILE A 27 8.86 -6.38 14.99
CA ILE A 27 8.26 -7.02 13.81
C ILE A 27 9.30 -7.21 12.70
N CYS A 28 9.92 -6.12 12.27
CA CYS A 28 10.95 -6.11 11.21
C CYS A 28 12.38 -6.02 11.74
N GLY A 29 12.58 -5.81 13.05
CA GLY A 29 13.91 -5.71 13.63
C GLY A 29 14.67 -4.42 13.32
N ILE A 30 14.07 -3.46 12.61
CA ILE A 30 14.70 -2.17 12.29
C ILE A 30 14.73 -1.30 13.55
N VAL A 31 15.88 -0.69 13.82
CA VAL A 31 16.07 0.23 14.94
C VAL A 31 15.62 1.64 14.52
N LYS A 32 14.68 2.23 15.26
CA LYS A 32 14.27 3.64 15.08
C LYS A 32 14.47 4.43 16.38
N ARG A 33 14.75 5.73 16.24
CA ARG A 33 14.86 6.64 17.39
C ARG A 33 13.53 6.80 18.14
N GLU A 34 12.41 6.76 17.41
CA GLU A 34 11.06 6.88 17.96
C GLU A 34 10.12 5.83 17.37
N PRO A 35 10.07 4.60 17.90
CA PRO A 35 9.07 3.62 17.49
C PRO A 35 7.71 3.89 18.16
N TYR A 36 6.63 3.63 17.43
CA TYR A 36 5.27 3.69 17.95
C TYR A 36 4.98 2.49 18.85
N LYS A 37 4.06 2.66 19.80
CA LYS A 37 3.67 1.62 20.76
C LYS A 37 2.20 1.24 20.59
N CYS A 38 1.90 -0.04 20.41
CA CYS A 38 0.51 -0.50 20.36
C CYS A 38 -0.17 -0.37 21.74
N PRO A 39 -1.37 0.23 21.84
CA PRO A 39 -2.07 0.38 23.12
C PRO A 39 -2.65 -0.94 23.66
N ARG A 40 -2.79 -1.97 22.83
CA ARG A 40 -3.37 -3.27 23.23
C ARG A 40 -2.31 -4.24 23.76
N CYS A 41 -1.21 -4.41 23.04
CA CYS A 41 -0.18 -5.39 23.37
C CYS A 41 1.16 -4.76 23.79
N SER A 42 1.26 -3.43 23.82
CA SER A 42 2.48 -2.67 24.15
C SER A 42 3.69 -2.90 23.23
N LEU A 43 3.49 -3.57 22.09
CA LEU A 43 4.54 -3.86 21.12
C LEU A 43 5.00 -2.60 20.38
N LEU A 44 6.33 -2.48 20.22
CA LEU A 44 6.97 -1.38 19.50
C LEU A 44 7.06 -1.68 17.99
N TYR A 45 6.57 -0.75 17.16
CA TYR A 45 6.58 -0.87 15.71
C TYR A 45 7.06 0.43 15.04
N CYS A 46 7.71 0.31 13.87
CA CYS A 46 8.35 1.45 13.21
C CYS A 46 7.49 2.14 12.15
N THR A 47 6.51 1.44 11.56
CA THR A 47 5.64 1.93 10.47
C THR A 47 4.28 1.24 10.50
N ILE A 48 3.28 1.80 9.81
CA ILE A 48 1.95 1.19 9.66
C ILE A 48 2.03 -0.21 9.01
N LYS A 49 2.98 -0.43 8.09
CA LYS A 49 3.25 -1.75 7.49
C LYS A 49 3.59 -2.79 8.57
N CYS A 50 4.41 -2.42 9.56
CA CYS A 50 4.69 -3.29 10.70
C CYS A 50 3.44 -3.50 11.56
N TYR A 51 2.66 -2.45 11.84
CA TYR A 51 1.41 -2.57 12.60
C TYR A 51 0.40 -3.53 11.97
N ARG A 52 0.29 -3.55 10.63
CA ARG A 52 -0.59 -4.44 9.84
C ARG A 52 0.02 -5.79 9.49
N SER A 53 1.25 -6.07 9.91
CA SER A 53 1.94 -7.32 9.56
C SER A 53 1.24 -8.54 10.16
N PRO A 54 1.40 -9.74 9.57
CA PRO A 54 0.82 -10.97 10.12
C PRO A 54 1.27 -11.25 11.57
N LYS A 55 2.45 -10.76 11.98
CA LYS A 55 2.96 -10.89 13.35
C LYS A 55 2.17 -10.06 14.38
N HIS A 56 1.40 -9.06 13.94
CA HIS A 56 0.58 -8.18 14.77
C HIS A 56 -0.89 -8.10 14.29
N ALA A 57 -1.32 -9.08 13.47
CA ALA A 57 -2.66 -9.09 12.87
C ALA A 57 -3.78 -9.11 13.92
N GLU A 58 -3.62 -9.83 15.02
CA GLU A 58 -4.67 -9.96 16.04
C GLU A 58 -5.09 -8.62 16.66
N CYS A 59 -4.14 -7.70 16.88
CA CYS A 59 -4.43 -6.39 17.43
C CYS A 59 -4.92 -5.42 16.36
N SER A 60 -4.34 -5.46 15.16
CA SER A 60 -4.73 -4.58 14.06
C SER A 60 -6.14 -4.90 13.54
N GLU A 61 -6.47 -6.18 13.36
CA GLU A 61 -7.78 -6.61 12.83
C GLU A 61 -8.91 -6.31 13.81
N LYS A 62 -8.73 -6.59 15.11
CA LYS A 62 -9.76 -6.24 16.11
C LYS A 62 -10.04 -4.74 16.12
N PHE A 63 -9.00 -3.91 16.03
CA PHE A 63 -9.17 -2.46 15.93
C PHE A 63 -9.95 -2.07 14.66
N TYR A 64 -9.56 -2.59 13.49
CA TYR A 64 -10.29 -2.30 12.24
C TYR A 64 -11.75 -2.76 12.31
N GLN A 65 -12.00 -3.95 12.83
CA GLN A 65 -13.35 -4.49 12.97
C GLN A 65 -14.21 -3.61 13.89
N GLU A 66 -13.67 -3.16 15.01
CA GLU A 66 -14.38 -2.26 15.94
C GLU A 66 -14.68 -0.91 15.29
N GLN A 67 -13.71 -0.30 14.59
CA GLN A 67 -13.91 0.96 13.88
C GLN A 67 -14.99 0.84 12.79
N VAL A 68 -14.94 -0.23 11.99
CA VAL A 68 -15.97 -0.50 10.96
C VAL A 68 -17.34 -0.72 11.58
N LYS A 69 -17.43 -1.51 12.66
CA LYS A 69 -18.70 -1.71 13.39
C LYS A 69 -19.25 -0.40 13.97
N GLN A 70 -18.37 0.44 14.51
CA GLN A 70 -18.75 1.74 15.07
C GLN A 70 -19.30 2.67 13.98
N GLU A 71 -18.59 2.82 12.86
CA GLU A 71 -19.03 3.60 11.70
C GLU A 71 -20.36 3.08 11.12
N LEU A 72 -20.50 1.77 10.95
CA LEU A 72 -21.75 1.17 10.47
C LEU A 72 -22.89 1.34 11.47
N SER A 73 -22.61 1.29 12.78
CA SER A 73 -23.64 1.52 13.81
C SER A 73 -24.12 2.97 13.85
N GLY A 74 -23.22 3.94 13.60
CA GLY A 74 -23.58 5.36 13.51
C GLY A 74 -24.42 5.69 12.28
N LYS A 75 -24.32 4.90 11.22
CA LYS A 75 -25.07 5.05 9.97
C LYS A 75 -26.40 4.28 9.93
N LYS A 76 -26.82 3.66 11.05
CA LYS A 76 -28.13 2.95 11.16
C LYS A 76 -29.35 3.88 11.23
N ALA A 77 -29.17 5.20 11.18
CA ALA A 77 -30.25 6.17 11.18
C ALA A 77 -30.53 6.69 9.76
N ASP A 78 -31.14 5.85 8.92
CA ASP A 78 -32.07 6.27 7.84
C ASP A 78 -32.57 5.10 6.98
N ILE A 79 -31.90 3.94 7.05
CA ILE A 79 -32.26 2.77 6.24
C ILE A 79 -33.42 1.98 6.87
N SER A 80 -33.67 2.12 8.17
CA SER A 80 -34.66 1.31 8.88
C SER A 80 -36.09 1.54 8.39
N HIS A 81 -36.48 2.78 8.07
CA HIS A 81 -37.83 3.05 7.58
C HIS A 81 -38.01 2.66 6.10
N LYS A 82 -37.04 2.96 5.24
CA LYS A 82 -37.11 2.62 3.81
C LYS A 82 -36.99 1.12 3.52
N GLY A 83 -36.21 0.37 4.31
CA GLY A 83 -36.02 -1.06 4.13
C GLY A 83 -37.27 -1.88 4.48
N ASP A 84 -37.99 -1.47 5.53
CA ASP A 84 -39.23 -2.12 5.95
C ASP A 84 -40.39 -1.83 4.97
N ASP A 85 -40.48 -0.60 4.45
CA ASP A 85 -41.48 -0.23 3.42
C ASP A 85 -41.27 -0.99 2.11
N TYR A 86 -40.02 -1.20 1.69
CA TYR A 86 -39.70 -1.97 0.48
C TYR A 86 -40.04 -3.46 0.66
N LYS A 87 -39.73 -4.01 1.83
CA LYS A 87 -40.04 -5.41 2.17
C LYS A 87 -41.55 -5.65 2.23
N ASP A 88 -42.32 -4.74 2.81
CA ASP A 88 -43.78 -4.81 2.86
C ASP A 88 -44.41 -4.71 1.46
N LYS A 89 -43.92 -3.81 0.60
CA LYS A 89 -44.32 -3.76 -0.82
C LYS A 89 -44.03 -5.08 -1.53
N MET A 90 -42.81 -5.60 -1.41
CA MET A 90 -42.41 -6.87 -2.05
C MET A 90 -43.25 -8.06 -1.57
N GLN A 91 -43.63 -8.08 -0.30
CA GLN A 91 -44.52 -9.10 0.26
C GLN A 91 -45.92 -9.04 -0.36
N LYS A 92 -46.50 -7.84 -0.49
CA LYS A 92 -47.82 -7.63 -1.14
C LYS A 92 -47.85 -8.06 -2.61
N PHE A 93 -46.75 -7.86 -3.34
CA PHE A 93 -46.59 -8.38 -4.71
C PHE A 93 -46.63 -9.91 -4.76
N LEU A 94 -45.96 -10.59 -3.82
CA LEU A 94 -45.95 -12.06 -3.74
C LEU A 94 -47.33 -12.62 -3.36
N ASP A 95 -48.08 -11.89 -2.53
CA ASP A 95 -49.42 -12.26 -2.09
C ASP A 95 -50.51 -11.98 -3.15
N GLY A 96 -50.14 -11.43 -4.31
CA GLY A 96 -51.00 -11.27 -5.47
C GLY A 96 -52.01 -10.11 -5.38
N ASP A 97 -51.85 -9.20 -4.42
CA ASP A 97 -52.68 -8.01 -4.26
C ASP A 97 -52.15 -6.87 -5.14
N TRP A 98 -52.64 -6.80 -6.38
CA TRP A 98 -52.28 -5.78 -7.37
C TRP A 98 -53.12 -4.50 -7.29
N THR A 99 -53.95 -4.34 -6.25
CA THR A 99 -55.00 -3.29 -6.24
C THR A 99 -54.50 -1.88 -5.89
N GLY A 100 -53.23 -1.71 -5.49
CA GLY A 100 -52.69 -0.44 -4.99
C GLY A 100 -51.45 0.10 -5.71
N ILE A 101 -51.12 -0.42 -6.88
CA ILE A 101 -49.99 0.08 -7.67
C ILE A 101 -50.59 0.79 -8.87
N GLU A 102 -50.65 2.11 -8.72
CA GLU A 102 -50.85 3.05 -9.80
C GLU A 102 -49.90 2.67 -10.95
N GLU A 103 -50.46 2.63 -12.16
CA GLU A 103 -49.79 2.28 -13.40
C GLU A 103 -48.38 2.89 -13.39
N PRO A 104 -47.30 2.06 -13.38
CA PRO A 104 -45.97 2.65 -13.48
C PRO A 104 -45.97 3.42 -14.79
N GLU A 105 -45.66 4.71 -14.72
CA GLU A 105 -45.36 5.50 -15.90
C GLU A 105 -44.43 4.66 -16.78
N PRO A 106 -44.71 4.56 -18.10
CA PRO A 106 -43.88 3.77 -18.99
C PRO A 106 -42.44 4.23 -18.77
N LEU A 107 -41.62 3.32 -18.24
CA LEU A 107 -40.18 3.53 -18.15
C LEU A 107 -39.72 3.78 -19.57
N ASP A 108 -39.47 5.06 -19.87
CA ASP A 108 -38.87 5.48 -21.11
C ASP A 108 -37.46 4.91 -21.12
N SER A 109 -37.36 3.75 -21.75
CA SER A 109 -36.13 3.09 -22.06
C SER A 109 -35.53 3.83 -23.25
N ASP A 110 -34.33 4.40 -23.04
CA ASP A 110 -33.39 4.90 -24.07
C ASP A 110 -33.35 6.43 -24.28
N ASP A 111 -33.15 7.21 -23.21
CA ASP A 111 -32.69 8.62 -23.29
C ASP A 111 -31.60 8.91 -22.22
N GLU A 112 -30.73 7.94 -21.94
CA GLU A 112 -29.46 8.23 -21.25
C GLU A 112 -28.45 8.71 -22.30
N ASP A 113 -28.32 10.03 -22.44
CA ASP A 113 -27.34 10.70 -23.30
C ASP A 113 -25.95 10.03 -23.16
N GLU A 114 -25.30 9.72 -24.28
CA GLU A 114 -23.94 9.11 -24.34
C GLU A 114 -22.89 9.91 -23.52
N GLU A 115 -23.16 11.17 -23.20
CA GLU A 115 -22.33 12.03 -22.37
C GLU A 115 -22.32 11.63 -20.87
N GLU A 116 -23.42 11.10 -20.33
CA GLU A 116 -23.53 10.66 -18.93
C GLU A 116 -22.74 9.35 -18.72
N MET A 117 -22.90 8.37 -19.60
CA MET A 117 -22.16 7.09 -19.55
C MET A 117 -20.63 7.30 -19.65
N ASN A 118 -20.19 8.25 -20.49
CA ASN A 118 -18.79 8.64 -20.63
C ASN A 118 -18.22 9.37 -19.40
N LYS A 119 -19.07 10.05 -18.61
CA LYS A 119 -18.66 10.73 -17.37
C LYS A 119 -18.33 9.72 -16.28
N TRP A 120 -19.20 8.72 -16.09
CA TRP A 120 -18.96 7.66 -15.09
C TRP A 120 -17.74 6.81 -15.44
N GLN A 121 -17.53 6.47 -16.72
CA GLN A 121 -16.31 5.79 -17.16
C GLN A 121 -15.04 6.62 -16.94
N ARG A 122 -15.07 7.93 -17.23
CA ARG A 122 -13.93 8.82 -16.96
C ARG A 122 -13.61 8.92 -15.46
N GLU A 123 -14.63 9.05 -14.62
CA GLU A 123 -14.46 9.13 -13.17
C GLU A 123 -13.93 7.82 -12.58
N GLU A 124 -14.37 6.67 -13.11
CA GLU A 124 -13.87 5.35 -12.74
C GLU A 124 -12.41 5.15 -13.16
N ASP A 125 -12.05 5.49 -14.40
CA ASP A 125 -10.69 5.41 -14.92
C ASP A 125 -9.72 6.31 -14.13
N GLU A 126 -10.16 7.51 -13.75
CA GLU A 126 -9.38 8.43 -12.92
C GLU A 126 -9.17 7.87 -11.51
N ALA A 127 -10.21 7.28 -10.91
CA ALA A 127 -10.12 6.65 -9.59
C ALA A 127 -9.20 5.42 -9.60
N ILE A 128 -9.27 4.60 -10.65
CA ILE A 128 -8.39 3.44 -10.84
C ILE A 128 -6.95 3.90 -11.02
N LYS A 129 -6.71 4.90 -11.88
CA LYS A 129 -5.38 5.47 -12.10
C LYS A 129 -4.77 6.00 -10.79
N LYS A 130 -5.55 6.76 -10.02
CA LYS A 130 -5.12 7.30 -8.72
C LYS A 130 -4.80 6.20 -7.72
N THR A 131 -5.56 5.11 -7.72
CA THR A 131 -5.29 3.96 -6.86
C THR A 131 -3.99 3.27 -7.25
N ILE A 132 -3.77 3.05 -8.54
CA ILE A 132 -2.53 2.46 -9.06
C ILE A 132 -1.32 3.33 -8.67
N GLU A 133 -1.39 4.64 -8.92
CA GLU A 133 -0.32 5.59 -8.60
C GLU A 133 -0.01 5.60 -7.10
N ALA A 134 -1.03 5.69 -6.24
CA ALA A 134 -0.85 5.61 -4.78
C ALA A 134 -0.28 4.26 -4.31
N THR A 135 -0.63 3.15 -4.98
CA THR A 135 -0.05 1.85 -4.65
C THR A 135 1.40 1.74 -5.12
N ILE A 136 1.74 2.28 -6.28
CA ILE A 136 3.12 2.26 -6.81
C ILE A 136 4.03 3.06 -5.88
N ASP A 137 3.63 4.25 -5.43
CA ASP A 137 4.37 5.05 -4.42
C ASP A 137 4.62 4.27 -3.11
N ASP A 138 3.67 3.42 -2.70
CA ASP A 138 3.81 2.58 -1.51
C ASP A 138 4.84 1.43 -1.71
N TYR A 139 5.15 1.05 -2.95
CA TYR A 139 6.05 -0.06 -3.29
C TYR A 139 7.34 0.36 -4.00
N GLU A 140 7.45 1.57 -4.52
CA GLU A 140 8.71 2.16 -4.96
C GLU A 140 9.58 2.36 -3.71
N LEU A 141 10.50 1.42 -3.53
CA LEU A 141 11.60 1.62 -2.59
C LEU A 141 12.47 2.72 -3.19
N ASP A 142 12.74 3.77 -2.40
CA ASP A 142 13.77 4.77 -2.72
C ASP A 142 15.03 4.04 -3.23
N ASP A 143 15.68 4.57 -4.28
CA ASP A 143 16.83 3.92 -4.93
C ASP A 143 17.91 3.51 -3.91
N GLY A 144 18.06 4.27 -2.82
CA GLY A 144 18.96 3.94 -1.71
C GLY A 144 18.53 2.74 -0.84
N GLU A 145 17.23 2.43 -0.72
CA GLU A 145 16.73 1.23 -0.04
C GLU A 145 16.86 -0.02 -0.94
N ILE A 146 16.72 0.15 -2.26
CA ILE A 146 17.05 -0.90 -3.24
C ILE A 146 18.54 -1.24 -3.14
N GLU A 147 19.41 -0.23 -3.14
CA GLU A 147 20.87 -0.41 -3.00
C GLU A 147 21.24 -1.06 -1.67
N ARG A 148 20.65 -0.60 -0.55
CA ARG A 148 20.86 -1.21 0.77
C ARG A 148 20.45 -2.68 0.79
N ARG A 149 19.34 -3.03 0.13
CA ARG A 149 18.86 -4.41 0.02
C ARG A 149 19.76 -5.25 -0.89
N MET A 150 20.21 -4.70 -2.01
CA MET A 150 21.13 -5.34 -2.95
C MET A 150 22.46 -5.69 -2.26
N MET A 151 23.04 -4.72 -1.53
CA MET A 151 24.23 -4.94 -0.70
C MET A 151 23.99 -5.95 0.44
N SER A 152 22.79 -5.94 1.07
CA SER A 152 22.46 -6.89 2.14
C SER A 152 22.34 -8.34 1.65
N VAL A 153 22.03 -8.54 0.37
CA VAL A 153 22.01 -9.87 -0.28
C VAL A 153 23.40 -10.25 -0.82
N GLY A 154 24.38 -9.35 -0.71
CA GLY A 154 25.74 -9.56 -1.20
C GLY A 154 25.87 -9.42 -2.72
N LEU A 155 24.89 -8.77 -3.37
CA LEU A 155 24.97 -8.42 -4.77
C LEU A 155 25.69 -7.07 -4.86
N SER A 156 26.95 -7.11 -5.31
CA SER A 156 27.71 -5.93 -5.70
C SER A 156 27.21 -5.41 -7.05
N ASP A 157 27.38 -4.12 -7.31
CA ASP A 157 27.18 -3.55 -8.66
C ASP A 157 28.32 -3.98 -9.62
N ASP A 158 29.45 -4.42 -9.06
CA ASP A 158 30.58 -4.95 -9.81
C ASP A 158 30.35 -6.39 -10.29
N MET A 159 30.25 -6.56 -11.61
CA MET A 159 30.03 -7.86 -12.28
C MET A 159 31.14 -8.87 -12.01
N ASP A 160 32.39 -8.42 -11.92
CA ASP A 160 33.54 -9.30 -11.67
C ASP A 160 33.55 -9.84 -10.24
N GLU A 161 33.15 -9.02 -9.27
CA GLU A 161 33.02 -9.42 -7.87
C GLU A 161 31.88 -10.45 -7.73
N LEU A 162 30.75 -10.21 -8.40
CA LEU A 162 29.64 -11.16 -8.49
C LEU A 162 30.11 -12.51 -9.05
N LEU A 163 30.87 -12.49 -10.15
CA LEU A 163 31.35 -13.71 -10.80
C LEU A 163 32.38 -14.48 -9.95
N ASN A 164 33.11 -13.79 -9.07
CA ASN A 164 34.08 -14.38 -8.15
C ASN A 164 33.45 -14.92 -6.85
N THR A 165 32.18 -14.56 -6.56
CA THR A 165 31.43 -15.18 -5.45
C THR A 165 31.02 -16.62 -5.74
N LEU A 166 30.91 -16.99 -7.03
CA LEU A 166 30.65 -18.37 -7.45
C LEU A 166 31.91 -19.23 -7.30
N THR A 167 31.71 -20.53 -7.04
CA THR A 167 32.82 -21.49 -7.07
C THR A 167 33.43 -21.56 -8.48
N PRO A 168 34.71 -21.96 -8.63
CA PRO A 168 35.36 -22.03 -9.94
C PRO A 168 34.61 -22.93 -10.93
N GLU A 169 33.97 -23.99 -10.44
CA GLU A 169 33.16 -24.94 -11.23
C GLU A 169 31.83 -24.31 -11.70
N GLU A 170 31.12 -23.62 -10.82
CA GLU A 170 29.87 -22.92 -11.17
C GLU A 170 30.12 -21.74 -12.14
N ARG A 171 31.24 -21.04 -11.95
CA ARG A 171 31.66 -19.95 -12.84
C ARG A 171 31.93 -20.45 -14.26
N GLU A 172 32.58 -21.60 -14.40
CA GLU A 172 32.85 -22.21 -15.71
C GLU A 172 31.55 -22.71 -16.36
N ALA A 173 30.65 -23.29 -15.57
CA ALA A 173 29.32 -23.66 -16.04
C ALA A 173 28.52 -22.45 -16.56
N PHE A 174 28.54 -21.33 -15.82
CA PHE A 174 27.90 -20.08 -16.24
C PHE A 174 28.51 -19.50 -17.52
N LYS A 175 29.85 -19.49 -17.64
CA LYS A 175 30.54 -19.04 -18.85
C LYS A 175 30.19 -19.88 -20.08
N ARG A 176 30.09 -21.20 -19.91
CA ARG A 176 29.69 -22.12 -20.98
C ARG A 176 28.23 -21.88 -21.39
N LEU A 177 27.33 -21.74 -20.43
CA LEU A 177 25.92 -21.43 -20.70
C LEU A 177 25.77 -20.09 -21.44
N ALA A 178 26.50 -19.06 -21.00
CA ALA A 178 26.49 -17.76 -21.66
C ALA A 178 27.03 -17.84 -23.10
N ALA A 179 28.09 -18.63 -23.34
CA ALA A 179 28.62 -18.84 -24.68
C ALA A 179 27.66 -19.64 -25.58
N GLU A 180 26.96 -20.63 -25.02
CA GLU A 180 25.92 -21.40 -25.71
C GLU A 180 24.74 -20.50 -26.11
N MET A 181 24.23 -19.69 -25.18
CA MET A 181 23.17 -18.72 -25.46
C MET A 181 23.57 -17.69 -26.52
N GLN A 182 24.82 -17.19 -26.48
CA GLN A 182 25.33 -16.29 -27.52
C GLN A 182 25.45 -16.98 -28.89
N HIS A 183 25.80 -18.27 -28.92
CA HIS A 183 25.87 -19.03 -30.15
C HIS A 183 24.48 -19.22 -30.78
N GLU A 184 23.47 -19.51 -29.96
CA GLU A 184 22.06 -19.64 -30.37
C GLU A 184 21.48 -18.29 -30.83
N GLU A 185 21.73 -17.20 -30.10
CA GLU A 185 21.23 -15.85 -30.43
C GLU A 185 21.85 -15.31 -31.72
N LEU A 186 23.13 -15.60 -31.96
CA LEU A 186 23.83 -15.21 -33.18
C LEU A 186 23.63 -16.22 -34.33
N GLY A 187 22.90 -17.32 -34.08
CA GLY A 187 22.49 -18.29 -35.09
C GLY A 187 23.65 -18.98 -35.81
N PHE A 188 24.79 -19.16 -35.16
CA PHE A 188 26.01 -19.72 -35.79
C PHE A 188 25.85 -21.18 -36.27
N ASP A 189 24.85 -21.89 -35.76
CA ASP A 189 24.47 -23.26 -36.08
C ASP A 189 23.43 -23.37 -37.21
N GLN A 190 22.86 -22.25 -37.67
CA GLN A 190 22.03 -22.22 -38.88
C GLN A 190 22.91 -22.10 -40.12
N SER A 191 23.48 -23.22 -40.60
CA SER A 191 24.15 -23.24 -41.90
C SER A 191 23.16 -22.87 -43.00
N CYS A 192 23.37 -21.72 -43.64
CA CYS A 192 22.64 -21.27 -44.83
C CYS A 192 22.94 -22.10 -46.09
N PHE A 193 23.89 -23.04 -46.01
CA PHE A 193 24.21 -23.96 -47.10
C PHE A 193 23.67 -25.36 -46.77
N LYS A 194 22.68 -25.77 -47.56
CA LYS A 194 22.23 -27.15 -47.72
C LYS A 194 22.27 -27.53 -49.19
#